data_AF-A0A7C5JP75-F1
#
_entry.id   AF-A0A7C5JP75-F1
#
_cell.length_a   1.000
_cell.length_b   1.000
_cell.length_c   1.000
_cell.angle_alpha   90.00
_cell.angle_beta   90.00
_cell.angle_gamma   90.00
#
_symmetry.space_group_name_H-M   'P 1'
#
loop_
_entity.id
_entity.type
_entity.pdbx_description
1 polymer ?
#
loop_
_entity_poly.entity_id
_entity_poly.type
_entity_poly.pdbx_seq_one_letter_code
_entity_poly.pdbx_strand_id
1 'polypeptide(L)'
;MIDSTTSTLLPRRCGNFQAMIENISDSSVRRLSAYLRQLEHFSADGVAVVSSQLLARRMNVGDAMIRRDLALFGQFGRPGVGYDVDQLTANLRKILGTNMRWNTVILGAGKLSRALMEYPGFHERGFEIVAAFDIDPRKVDTKVGDIPIHHMDELETILAQCQARIAILTVPAEVAQQVTDRLAGAGIDGILNFATTHLETPQGIHIDQVDITAHLEQLCFHATNAIP
;
A
#
# COMPACT_ATOMS: atom_id res chain seq x y z
N MET A 1 -29.46 -28.04 14.53
CA MET A 1 -28.33 -28.69 15.22
C MET A 1 -27.33 -29.06 14.13
N ILE A 2 -26.04 -28.76 14.35
CA ILE A 2 -24.90 -28.83 13.40
C ILE A 2 -24.87 -27.63 12.42
N ASP A 3 -23.80 -26.86 12.27
CA ASP A 3 -22.74 -26.41 13.18
C ASP A 3 -22.15 -25.16 12.51
N SER A 4 -22.22 -24.02 13.19
CA SER A 4 -21.64 -22.76 12.76
C SER A 4 -20.22 -22.66 13.29
N THR A 5 -19.25 -23.16 12.53
CA THR A 5 -17.81 -23.01 12.81
C THR A 5 -17.10 -23.10 11.45
N THR A 6 -16.72 -21.98 10.82
CA THR A 6 -15.36 -21.47 10.94
C THR A 6 -15.34 -20.01 10.49
N SER A 7 -15.49 -19.08 11.43
CA SER A 7 -15.15 -17.67 11.28
C SER A 7 -14.13 -17.36 12.36
N THR A 8 -12.84 -17.58 12.07
CA THR A 8 -11.75 -17.26 13.01
C THR A 8 -10.42 -17.12 12.29
N LEU A 9 -10.13 -15.96 11.70
CA LEU A 9 -8.76 -15.59 11.31
C LEU A 9 -8.46 -14.10 11.55
N LEU A 10 -8.76 -13.61 12.75
CA LEU A 10 -7.93 -12.59 13.38
C LEU A 10 -7.78 -13.00 14.86
N PRO A 11 -6.56 -13.17 15.39
CA PRO A 11 -6.40 -13.36 16.82
C PRO A 11 -6.97 -12.13 17.50
N ARG A 12 -7.79 -12.32 18.55
CA ARG A 12 -8.20 -11.22 19.44
C ARG A 12 -6.92 -10.58 19.99
N ARG A 13 -6.51 -9.45 19.41
CA ARG A 13 -5.25 -8.76 19.73
C ARG A 13 -5.47 -7.82 20.91
N CYS A 14 -4.51 -7.83 21.83
CA CYS A 14 -4.48 -7.05 23.06
C CYS A 14 -4.82 -5.56 22.81
N GLY A 15 -5.69 -4.96 23.63
CA GLY A 15 -6.21 -3.59 23.44
C GLY A 15 -5.15 -2.49 23.31
N ASN A 16 -3.91 -2.74 23.77
CA ASN A 16 -2.80 -1.77 23.66
C ASN A 16 -2.20 -1.66 22.25
N PHE A 17 -2.33 -2.68 21.39
CA PHE A 17 -1.73 -2.63 20.03
C PHE A 17 -2.59 -1.83 19.05
N GLN A 18 -3.93 -1.90 19.20
CA GLN A 18 -4.87 -1.19 18.33
C GLN A 18 -4.77 0.34 18.52
N ALA A 19 -4.79 0.81 19.77
CA ALA A 19 -4.61 2.23 20.10
C ALA A 19 -3.22 2.78 19.71
N MET A 20 -2.21 1.90 19.60
CA MET A 20 -0.88 2.29 19.13
C MET A 20 -0.84 2.48 17.62
N ILE A 21 -1.52 1.61 16.85
CA ILE A 21 -1.68 1.75 15.40
C ILE A 21 -2.44 3.04 15.04
N GLU A 22 -3.48 3.39 15.80
CA GLU A 22 -4.26 4.62 15.60
C GLU A 22 -3.44 5.91 15.73
N ASN A 23 -2.26 5.86 16.36
CA ASN A 23 -1.38 7.01 16.59
C ASN A 23 -0.13 7.02 15.69
N ILE A 24 0.02 6.07 14.78
CA ILE A 24 1.16 6.02 13.86
C ILE A 24 0.86 6.88 12.64
N SER A 25 1.68 7.91 12.42
CA SER A 25 1.54 8.76 11.23
C SER A 25 1.83 8.00 9.93
N ASP A 26 1.15 8.37 8.85
CA ASP A 26 1.42 7.85 7.49
C ASP A 26 2.88 8.06 7.08
N SER A 27 3.49 9.16 7.53
CA SER A 27 4.90 9.44 7.31
C SER A 27 5.81 8.33 7.88
N SER A 28 5.45 7.79 9.05
CA SER A 28 6.18 6.69 9.68
C SER A 28 5.99 5.40 8.90
N VAL A 29 4.76 5.10 8.45
CA VAL A 29 4.47 3.91 7.61
C VAL A 29 5.26 3.97 6.29
N ARG A 30 5.27 5.13 5.62
CA ARG A 30 6.07 5.37 4.40
C ARG A 30 7.57 5.16 4.65
N ARG A 31 8.09 5.62 5.79
CA ARG A 31 9.49 5.37 6.18
C ARG A 31 9.77 3.89 6.44
N LEU A 32 8.89 3.16 7.14
CA LEU A 32 9.04 1.70 7.34
C LEU A 32 9.09 0.95 6.00
N SER A 33 8.26 1.34 5.04
CA SER A 33 8.29 0.79 3.68
C SER A 33 9.64 1.05 3.00
N ALA A 34 10.23 2.24 3.18
CA ALA A 34 11.58 2.54 2.70
C ALA A 34 12.66 1.71 3.42
N TYR A 35 12.54 1.52 4.74
CA TYR A 35 13.47 0.70 5.52
C TYR A 35 13.45 -0.75 5.03
N LEU A 36 12.25 -1.31 4.81
CA LEU A 36 12.08 -2.66 4.27
C LEU A 36 12.79 -2.80 2.92
N ARG A 37 12.61 -1.85 1.99
CA ARG A 37 13.31 -1.87 0.71
C ARG A 37 14.83 -1.90 0.90
N GLN A 38 15.36 -1.05 1.76
CA GLN A 38 16.80 -0.98 1.96
C GLN A 38 17.36 -2.26 2.61
N LEU A 39 16.61 -2.88 3.52
CA LEU A 39 16.99 -4.15 4.15
C LEU A 39 16.97 -5.30 3.15
N GLU A 40 16.04 -5.33 2.20
CA GLU A 40 16.02 -6.33 1.13
C GLU A 40 17.27 -6.23 0.24
N HIS A 41 17.75 -5.01 -0.05
CA HIS A 41 19.02 -4.83 -0.75
C HIS A 41 20.20 -5.36 0.08
N PHE A 42 20.25 -5.06 1.37
CA PHE A 42 21.29 -5.58 2.25
C PHE A 42 21.26 -7.12 2.36
N SER A 43 20.07 -7.72 2.41
CA SER A 43 19.90 -9.18 2.40
C SER A 43 20.43 -9.79 1.10
N ALA A 44 20.09 -9.18 -0.05
CA ALA A 44 20.59 -9.60 -1.37
C ALA A 44 22.12 -9.48 -1.49
N ASP A 45 22.72 -8.48 -0.84
CA ASP A 45 24.17 -8.28 -0.77
C ASP A 45 24.86 -9.19 0.28
N GLY A 46 24.12 -10.03 0.99
CA GLY A 46 24.64 -10.95 2.01
C GLY A 46 25.04 -10.27 3.33
N VAL A 47 24.53 -9.06 3.60
CA VAL A 47 24.77 -8.34 4.85
C VAL A 47 23.89 -8.93 5.96
N ALA A 48 24.51 -9.54 6.97
CA ALA A 48 23.78 -10.15 8.08
C ALA A 48 23.29 -9.13 9.12
N VAL A 49 24.08 -8.08 9.39
CA VAL A 49 23.79 -7.08 10.44
C VAL A 49 24.00 -5.67 9.92
N VAL A 50 23.05 -4.77 10.22
CA VAL A 50 23.09 -3.36 9.82
C VAL A 50 22.92 -2.45 11.04
N SER A 51 23.68 -1.36 11.12
CA SER A 51 23.48 -0.31 12.14
C SER A 51 22.43 0.71 11.70
N SER A 52 21.82 1.44 12.64
CA SER A 52 20.90 2.54 12.29
C SER A 52 21.57 3.63 11.45
N GLN A 53 22.88 3.85 11.66
CA GLN A 53 23.66 4.79 10.87
C GLN A 53 23.87 4.29 9.44
N LEU A 54 24.20 3.01 9.26
CA LEU A 54 24.38 2.44 7.93
C LEU A 54 23.05 2.39 7.16
N LEU A 55 21.96 2.04 7.86
CA LEU A 55 20.62 2.08 7.29
C LEU A 55 20.27 3.52 6.87
N ALA A 56 20.55 4.52 7.71
CA ALA A 56 20.35 5.94 7.43
C ALA A 56 21.15 6.47 6.24
N ARG A 57 22.39 6.02 6.01
CA ARG A 57 23.26 6.59 4.95
C ARG A 57 22.67 6.58 3.54
N ARG A 58 21.78 5.64 3.25
CA ARG A 58 21.12 5.50 1.94
C ARG A 58 19.75 6.17 1.90
N MET A 59 19.34 6.81 2.98
CA MET A 59 18.01 7.36 3.18
C MET A 59 18.15 8.82 3.62
N ASN A 60 17.25 9.70 3.17
CA ASN A 60 17.23 11.10 3.65
C ASN A 60 16.60 11.18 5.06
N VAL A 61 17.03 10.32 5.98
CA VAL A 61 16.47 10.13 7.33
C VAL A 61 17.60 9.95 8.32
N GLY A 62 17.55 10.65 9.46
CA GLY A 62 18.53 10.51 10.53
C GLY A 62 18.42 9.17 11.27
N ASP A 63 19.55 8.66 11.78
CA ASP A 63 19.62 7.38 12.51
C ASP A 63 18.75 7.37 13.78
N ALA A 64 18.62 8.51 14.46
CA ALA A 64 17.73 8.68 15.61
C ALA A 64 16.24 8.50 15.24
N MET A 65 15.84 8.96 14.05
CA MET A 65 14.48 8.76 13.53
C MET A 65 14.21 7.28 13.29
N ILE A 66 15.14 6.57 12.66
CA ILE A 66 15.02 5.12 12.42
C ILE A 66 14.83 4.38 13.74
N ARG A 67 15.67 4.66 14.75
CA ARG A 67 15.54 4.04 16.08
C ARG A 67 14.16 4.29 16.70
N ARG A 68 13.68 5.53 16.60
CA ARG A 68 12.36 5.91 17.13
C ARG A 68 11.23 5.19 16.40
N ASP A 69 11.25 5.18 15.07
CA ASP A 69 10.22 4.52 14.26
C ASP A 69 10.16 3.02 14.55
N LEU A 70 11.32 2.35 14.60
CA LEU A 70 11.40 0.92 14.91
C LEU A 70 10.95 0.62 16.34
N ALA A 71 11.28 1.47 17.31
CA ALA A 71 10.87 1.30 18.71
C ALA A 71 9.35 1.33 18.90
N LEU A 72 8.58 1.93 17.97
CA LEU A 72 7.12 1.90 18.00
C LEU A 72 6.55 0.48 17.82
N PHE A 73 7.29 -0.46 17.25
CA PHE A 73 6.74 -1.79 16.95
C PHE A 73 7.42 -2.92 17.74
N GLY A 74 8.39 -2.56 18.59
CA GLY A 74 9.10 -3.49 19.45
C GLY A 74 10.60 -3.25 19.49
N GLN A 75 11.32 -4.23 20.03
CA GLN A 75 12.78 -4.20 20.12
C GLN A 75 13.36 -5.12 19.04
N PHE A 76 13.91 -4.53 17.98
CA PHE A 76 14.44 -5.28 16.83
C PHE A 76 15.97 -5.36 16.76
N GLY A 77 16.69 -4.68 17.66
CA GLY A 77 18.15 -4.59 17.61
C GLY A 77 18.78 -4.57 18.98
N ARG A 78 20.11 -4.61 19.00
CA ARG A 78 20.92 -4.58 20.22
C ARG A 78 21.87 -3.38 20.20
N PRO A 79 21.93 -2.56 21.27
CA PRO A 79 22.89 -1.47 21.37
C PRO A 79 24.32 -1.95 21.08
N GLY A 80 25.05 -1.22 20.23
CA GLY A 80 26.41 -1.55 19.84
C GLY A 80 26.56 -2.68 18.80
N VAL A 81 25.48 -3.41 18.47
CA VAL A 81 25.51 -4.49 17.47
C VAL A 81 24.75 -4.09 16.20
N GLY A 82 23.53 -3.55 16.35
CA GLY A 82 22.66 -3.22 15.22
C GLY A 82 21.45 -4.15 15.11
N TYR A 83 20.96 -4.31 13.89
CA TYR A 83 19.78 -5.09 13.54
C TYR A 83 20.19 -6.28 12.68
N ASP A 84 19.69 -7.46 13.02
CA ASP A 84 19.73 -8.61 12.12
C ASP A 84 18.84 -8.32 10.91
N VAL A 85 19.43 -8.39 9.71
CA VAL A 85 18.79 -7.92 8.48
C VAL A 85 17.58 -8.77 8.12
N ASP A 86 17.72 -10.10 8.16
CA ASP A 86 16.64 -11.01 7.76
C ASP A 86 15.51 -10.99 8.79
N GLN A 87 15.84 -10.97 10.09
CA GLN A 87 14.86 -10.89 11.16
C GLN A 87 14.09 -9.56 11.11
N LEU A 88 14.78 -8.42 10.94
CA LEU A 88 14.12 -7.13 10.83
C LEU A 88 13.26 -7.05 9.56
N THR A 89 13.74 -7.55 8.43
CA THR A 89 12.97 -7.65 7.17
C THR A 89 11.66 -8.40 7.37
N ALA A 90 11.72 -9.60 7.98
CA ALA A 90 10.54 -10.41 8.25
C ALA A 90 9.55 -9.72 9.19
N ASN A 91 10.05 -8.99 10.20
CA ASN A 91 9.21 -8.23 11.12
C ASN A 91 8.54 -7.04 10.43
N LEU A 92 9.28 -6.27 9.63
CA LEU A 92 8.71 -5.15 8.88
C LEU A 92 7.66 -5.60 7.87
N ARG A 93 7.85 -6.73 7.19
CA ARG A 93 6.80 -7.32 6.32
C ARG A 93 5.52 -7.64 7.08
N LYS A 94 5.62 -8.18 8.30
CA LYS A 94 4.45 -8.45 9.16
C LYS A 94 3.76 -7.18 9.64
N ILE A 95 4.53 -6.15 9.99
CA ILE A 95 4.01 -4.85 10.43
C ILE A 95 3.26 -4.16 9.29
N LEU A 96 3.86 -4.14 8.09
CA LEU A 96 3.28 -3.52 6.90
C LEU A 96 2.19 -4.37 6.23
N GLY A 97 2.00 -5.61 6.69
CA GLY A 97 1.07 -6.56 6.06
C GLY A 97 1.50 -7.03 4.67
N THR A 98 2.75 -6.83 4.26
CA THR A 98 3.28 -7.27 2.94
C THR A 98 3.83 -8.70 2.96
N ASN A 99 3.45 -9.47 3.99
CA ASN A 99 3.68 -10.91 4.10
C ASN A 99 2.46 -11.75 3.66
N MET A 100 1.39 -11.11 3.18
CA MET A 100 0.20 -11.74 2.64
C MET A 100 -0.11 -11.19 1.24
N ARG A 101 -1.06 -11.82 0.55
CA ARG A 101 -1.55 -11.35 -0.74
C ARG A 101 -2.77 -10.44 -0.56
N TRP A 102 -2.80 -9.35 -1.30
CA TRP A 102 -3.84 -8.34 -1.32
C TRP A 102 -4.44 -8.30 -2.72
N ASN A 103 -5.61 -8.90 -2.85
CA ASN A 103 -6.39 -8.81 -4.09
C ASN A 103 -6.81 -7.36 -4.29
N THR A 104 -6.36 -6.82 -5.41
CA THR A 104 -6.43 -5.40 -5.74
C THR A 104 -7.17 -5.24 -7.06
N VAL A 105 -8.06 -4.26 -7.13
CA VAL A 105 -8.77 -3.93 -8.38
C VAL A 105 -8.39 -2.55 -8.87
N ILE A 106 -8.59 -2.30 -10.16
CA ILE A 106 -8.36 -0.97 -10.74
C ILE A 106 -9.66 -0.43 -11.34
N LEU A 107 -10.01 0.79 -10.97
CA LEU A 107 -11.19 1.50 -11.44
C LEU A 107 -10.76 2.50 -12.50
N GLY A 108 -11.24 2.29 -13.73
CA GLY A 108 -10.77 2.94 -14.95
C GLY A 108 -9.68 2.11 -15.64
N ALA A 109 -9.83 1.86 -16.94
CA ALA A 109 -8.85 1.19 -17.78
C ALA A 109 -8.21 2.19 -18.78
N GLY A 110 -7.70 3.30 -18.25
CA GLY A 110 -6.99 4.34 -19.00
C GLY A 110 -5.54 3.98 -19.30
N LYS A 111 -4.78 4.91 -19.91
CA LYS A 111 -3.34 4.70 -20.20
C LYS A 111 -2.52 4.43 -18.95
N LEU A 112 -2.76 5.21 -17.89
CA LEU A 112 -2.10 5.03 -16.59
C LEU A 112 -2.41 3.65 -16.01
N SER A 113 -3.70 3.31 -15.94
CA SER A 113 -4.20 2.04 -15.39
C SER A 113 -3.62 0.82 -16.12
N ARG A 114 -3.47 0.90 -17.44
CA ARG A 114 -2.82 -0.17 -18.23
C ARG A 114 -1.35 -0.37 -17.85
N ALA A 115 -0.60 0.71 -17.66
CA ALA A 115 0.78 0.61 -17.17
C ALA A 115 0.85 0.05 -15.74
N LEU A 116 -0.10 0.42 -14.88
CA LEU A 116 -0.20 -0.12 -13.52
C LEU A 116 -0.51 -1.64 -13.51
N MET A 117 -1.40 -2.11 -14.40
CA MET A 117 -1.73 -3.54 -14.53
C MET A 117 -0.53 -4.40 -14.94
N GLU A 118 0.39 -3.84 -15.73
CA GLU A 118 1.58 -4.56 -16.22
C GLU A 118 2.82 -4.36 -15.31
N TYR A 119 2.68 -3.63 -14.19
CA TYR A 119 3.80 -3.34 -13.31
C TYR A 119 4.14 -4.52 -12.39
N PRO A 120 5.30 -5.20 -12.57
CA PRO A 120 5.63 -6.41 -11.81
C PRO A 120 5.86 -6.14 -10.32
N GLY A 121 6.23 -4.90 -9.95
CA GLY A 121 6.54 -4.53 -8.58
C GLY A 121 5.33 -4.60 -7.62
N PHE A 122 4.10 -4.69 -8.13
CA PHE A 122 2.93 -4.98 -7.29
C PHE A 122 2.95 -6.42 -6.78
N HIS A 123 3.13 -7.39 -7.68
CA HIS A 123 3.17 -8.81 -7.34
C HIS A 123 4.30 -9.13 -6.35
N GLU A 124 5.50 -8.57 -6.57
CA GLU A 124 6.66 -8.70 -5.67
C GLU A 124 6.39 -8.21 -4.23
N ARG A 125 5.40 -7.31 -4.07
CA ARG A 125 5.01 -6.69 -2.80
C ARG A 125 3.75 -7.31 -2.20
N GLY A 126 3.20 -8.34 -2.82
CA GLY A 126 2.00 -9.04 -2.38
C GLY A 126 0.71 -8.37 -2.84
N PHE A 127 0.74 -7.44 -3.79
CA PHE A 127 -0.46 -6.87 -4.41
C PHE A 127 -0.76 -7.61 -5.72
N GLU A 128 -1.88 -8.30 -5.76
CA GLU A 128 -2.33 -9.02 -6.95
C GLU A 128 -3.41 -8.21 -7.63
N ILE A 129 -3.15 -7.68 -8.83
CA ILE A 129 -4.19 -7.03 -9.61
C ILE A 129 -5.09 -8.12 -10.21
N VAL A 130 -6.31 -8.27 -9.69
CA VAL A 130 -7.19 -9.41 -10.05
C VAL A 130 -8.28 -9.04 -11.06
N ALA A 131 -8.65 -7.78 -11.15
CA ALA A 131 -9.66 -7.28 -12.07
C ALA A 131 -9.51 -5.77 -12.30
N ALA A 132 -9.99 -5.30 -13.45
CA ALA A 132 -10.17 -3.89 -13.72
C ALA A 132 -11.62 -3.60 -14.14
N PHE A 133 -12.04 -2.34 -14.05
CA PHE A 133 -13.39 -1.91 -14.40
C PHE A 133 -13.36 -0.67 -15.30
N ASP A 134 -14.27 -0.61 -16.27
CA ASP A 134 -14.48 0.57 -17.11
C ASP A 134 -15.95 0.63 -17.57
N ILE A 135 -16.37 1.76 -18.12
CA ILE A 135 -17.70 1.95 -18.71
C ILE A 135 -17.65 1.96 -20.25
N ASP A 136 -16.45 2.12 -20.84
CA ASP A 136 -16.28 2.12 -22.29
C ASP A 136 -16.51 0.71 -22.84
N PRO A 137 -17.57 0.47 -23.64
CA PRO A 137 -17.88 -0.86 -24.17
C PRO A 137 -16.78 -1.43 -25.06
N ARG A 138 -15.85 -0.60 -25.54
CA ARG A 138 -14.70 -1.04 -26.34
C ARG A 138 -13.60 -1.67 -25.49
N LYS A 139 -13.62 -1.47 -24.16
CA LYS A 139 -12.64 -1.99 -23.22
C LYS A 139 -13.21 -3.12 -22.36
N VAL A 140 -14.49 -3.05 -22.04
CA VAL A 140 -15.20 -4.10 -21.30
C VAL A 140 -15.12 -5.42 -22.05
N ASP A 141 -15.05 -6.53 -21.30
CA ASP A 141 -14.84 -7.89 -21.79
C ASP A 141 -13.51 -8.13 -22.54
N THR A 142 -12.58 -7.18 -22.41
CA THR A 142 -11.20 -7.36 -22.87
C THR A 142 -10.27 -7.61 -21.68
N LYS A 143 -8.96 -7.74 -21.95
CA LYS A 143 -7.95 -7.94 -20.92
C LYS A 143 -6.66 -7.16 -21.20
N VAL A 144 -5.93 -6.88 -20.14
CA VAL A 144 -4.56 -6.35 -20.19
C VAL A 144 -3.66 -7.36 -19.51
N GLY A 145 -2.76 -7.98 -20.28
CA GLY A 145 -2.10 -9.22 -19.86
C GLY A 145 -3.14 -10.30 -19.56
N ASP A 146 -3.23 -10.71 -18.29
CA ASP A 146 -4.19 -11.69 -17.79
C ASP A 146 -5.29 -11.08 -16.90
N ILE A 147 -5.34 -9.75 -16.81
CA ILE A 147 -6.29 -9.04 -15.96
C ILE A 147 -7.55 -8.72 -16.78
N PRO A 148 -8.72 -9.28 -16.44
CA PRO A 148 -9.97 -9.00 -17.14
C PRO A 148 -10.49 -7.59 -16.82
N ILE A 149 -11.15 -6.98 -17.80
CA ILE A 149 -11.84 -5.69 -17.65
C ILE A 149 -13.34 -5.93 -17.65
N HIS A 150 -13.99 -5.68 -16.52
CA HIS A 150 -15.43 -5.84 -16.33
C HIS A 150 -16.17 -4.52 -16.49
N HIS A 151 -17.49 -4.60 -16.71
CA HIS A 151 -18.31 -3.39 -16.70
C HIS A 151 -18.49 -2.87 -15.27
N MET A 152 -18.61 -1.56 -15.11
CA MET A 152 -18.81 -0.91 -13.80
C MET A 152 -20.10 -1.33 -13.08
N ASP A 153 -21.07 -1.90 -13.80
CA ASP A 153 -22.32 -2.42 -13.23
C ASP A 153 -22.13 -3.76 -12.51
N GLU A 154 -21.05 -4.48 -12.80
CA GLU A 154 -20.74 -5.78 -12.20
C GLU A 154 -19.87 -5.65 -10.94
N LEU A 155 -19.50 -4.42 -10.56
CA LEU A 155 -18.50 -4.13 -9.53
C LEU A 155 -18.70 -4.97 -8.26
N GLU A 156 -19.84 -4.82 -7.58
CA GLU A 156 -20.08 -5.45 -6.29
C GLU A 156 -20.03 -6.99 -6.40
N THR A 157 -20.50 -7.54 -7.52
CA THR A 157 -20.48 -8.98 -7.78
C THR A 157 -19.04 -9.48 -7.94
N ILE A 158 -18.24 -8.81 -8.77
CA ILE A 158 -16.85 -9.20 -9.03
C ILE A 158 -16.00 -9.00 -7.77
N LEU A 159 -16.17 -7.91 -7.03
CA LEU A 159 -15.46 -7.66 -5.77
C LEU A 159 -15.69 -8.77 -4.75
N ALA A 160 -16.94 -9.24 -4.62
CA ALA A 160 -17.27 -10.35 -3.74
C ALA A 160 -16.63 -11.67 -4.19
N GLN A 161 -16.62 -11.95 -5.51
CA GLN A 161 -16.03 -13.17 -6.07
C GLN A 161 -14.51 -13.22 -5.92
N CYS A 162 -13.83 -12.11 -6.19
CA CYS A 162 -12.38 -12.03 -6.12
C CYS A 162 -11.87 -11.66 -4.72
N GLN A 163 -12.76 -11.38 -3.77
CA GLN A 163 -12.41 -10.99 -2.39
C GLN A 163 -11.40 -9.82 -2.36
N ALA A 164 -11.59 -8.85 -3.25
CA ALA A 164 -10.72 -7.67 -3.30
C ALA A 164 -10.87 -6.82 -2.04
N ARG A 165 -9.74 -6.33 -1.53
CA ARG A 165 -9.67 -5.51 -0.32
C ARG A 165 -9.06 -4.13 -0.58
N ILE A 166 -8.37 -3.97 -1.71
CA ILE A 166 -7.72 -2.74 -2.12
C ILE A 166 -8.22 -2.33 -3.51
N ALA A 167 -8.41 -1.03 -3.72
CA ALA A 167 -8.76 -0.46 -5.00
C ALA A 167 -7.76 0.63 -5.42
N ILE A 168 -7.42 0.69 -6.71
CA ILE A 168 -6.70 1.80 -7.32
C ILE A 168 -7.71 2.60 -8.14
N LEU A 169 -7.93 3.86 -7.77
CA LEU A 169 -8.92 4.72 -8.40
C LEU A 169 -8.25 5.62 -9.44
N THR A 170 -8.54 5.40 -10.72
CA THR A 170 -7.99 6.15 -11.86
C THR A 170 -9.08 6.74 -12.76
N VAL A 171 -10.26 6.98 -12.19
CA VAL A 171 -11.41 7.56 -12.89
C VAL A 171 -11.36 9.09 -12.89
N PRO A 172 -12.11 9.76 -13.78
CA PRO A 172 -12.27 11.22 -13.74
C PRO A 172 -12.79 11.73 -12.39
N ALA A 173 -12.41 12.95 -12.03
CA ALA A 173 -12.74 13.55 -10.72
C ALA A 173 -14.26 13.60 -10.45
N GLU A 174 -15.05 13.81 -11.50
CA GLU A 174 -16.50 13.98 -11.45
C GLU A 174 -17.24 12.74 -10.95
N VAL A 175 -16.65 11.56 -11.13
CA VAL A 175 -17.26 10.26 -10.75
C VAL A 175 -16.51 9.58 -9.60
N ALA A 176 -15.37 10.12 -9.17
CA ALA A 176 -14.48 9.48 -8.21
C ALA A 176 -15.15 9.26 -6.84
N GLN A 177 -15.94 10.22 -6.36
CA GLN A 177 -16.67 10.06 -5.09
C GLN A 177 -17.74 8.97 -5.19
N GLN A 178 -18.55 8.96 -6.25
CA GLN A 178 -19.59 7.96 -6.44
C GLN A 178 -19.01 6.54 -6.47
N VAL A 179 -17.87 6.35 -7.15
CA VAL A 179 -17.18 5.05 -7.16
C VAL A 179 -16.65 4.70 -5.77
N THR A 180 -16.09 5.67 -5.04
CA THR A 180 -15.61 5.49 -3.66
C THR A 180 -16.71 5.01 -2.72
N ASP A 181 -17.90 5.60 -2.80
CA ASP A 181 -19.05 5.21 -1.98
C ASP A 181 -19.50 3.77 -2.26
N ARG A 182 -19.46 3.35 -3.53
CA ARG A 182 -19.74 1.95 -3.91
C ARG A 182 -18.69 0.98 -3.37
N LEU A 183 -17.41 1.34 -3.46
CA LEU A 183 -16.31 0.53 -2.90
C LEU A 183 -16.46 0.36 -1.38
N ALA A 184 -16.92 1.40 -0.68
CA ALA A 184 -17.24 1.34 0.75
C ALA A 184 -18.32 0.31 1.08
N GLY A 185 -19.42 0.33 0.32
CA GLY A 185 -20.48 -0.66 0.48
C GLY A 185 -20.07 -2.10 0.15
N ALA A 186 -19.03 -2.26 -0.67
CA ALA A 186 -18.55 -3.55 -1.14
C ALA A 186 -17.43 -4.19 -0.28
N GLY A 187 -17.02 -3.54 0.81
CA GLY A 187 -16.04 -4.10 1.76
C GLY A 187 -14.57 -3.89 1.36
N ILE A 188 -14.28 -2.89 0.53
CA ILE A 188 -12.90 -2.43 0.30
C ILE A 188 -12.39 -1.73 1.57
N ASP A 189 -11.15 -2.02 1.98
CA ASP A 189 -10.51 -1.42 3.15
C ASP A 189 -9.61 -0.23 2.78
N GLY A 190 -9.08 -0.20 1.56
CA GLY A 190 -8.07 0.78 1.14
C GLY A 190 -8.22 1.22 -0.31
N ILE A 191 -8.06 2.53 -0.54
CA ILE A 191 -8.09 3.13 -1.87
C ILE A 191 -6.80 3.91 -2.11
N LEU A 192 -6.10 3.58 -3.19
CA LEU A 192 -5.03 4.40 -3.74
C LEU A 192 -5.63 5.34 -4.80
N ASN A 193 -5.79 6.61 -4.47
CA ASN A 193 -6.50 7.57 -5.31
C ASN A 193 -5.55 8.33 -6.24
N PHE A 194 -5.68 8.13 -7.55
CA PHE A 194 -5.03 8.92 -8.60
C PHE A 194 -5.96 9.98 -9.21
N ALA A 195 -7.24 10.02 -8.82
CA ALA A 195 -8.13 11.07 -9.28
C ALA A 195 -7.64 12.42 -8.71
N THR A 196 -7.69 13.47 -9.54
CA THR A 196 -7.27 14.84 -9.16
C THR A 196 -8.33 15.55 -8.33
N THR A 197 -8.89 14.85 -7.34
CA THR A 197 -9.87 15.37 -6.39
C THR A 197 -9.67 14.72 -5.04
N HIS A 198 -9.93 15.50 -3.99
CA HIS A 198 -10.05 14.95 -2.65
C HIS A 198 -11.35 14.14 -2.56
N LEU A 199 -11.30 13.01 -1.88
CA LEU A 199 -12.45 12.13 -1.64
C LEU A 199 -12.88 12.25 -0.19
N GLU A 200 -14.18 12.38 0.02
CA GLU A 200 -14.75 12.15 1.34
C GLU A 200 -14.58 10.68 1.68
N THR A 201 -14.07 10.41 2.87
CA THR A 201 -13.73 9.06 3.31
C THR A 201 -14.90 8.45 4.10
N PRO A 202 -15.60 7.44 3.56
CA PRO A 202 -16.61 6.72 4.33
C PRO A 202 -15.97 5.98 5.52
N GLN A 203 -16.73 5.76 6.58
CA GLN A 203 -16.21 5.10 7.79
C GLN A 203 -15.65 3.71 7.44
N GLY A 204 -14.37 3.48 7.74
CA GLY A 204 -13.72 2.17 7.58
C GLY A 204 -12.86 2.01 6.33
N ILE A 205 -12.79 2.99 5.43
CA ILE A 205 -11.81 3.00 4.33
C ILE A 205 -10.63 3.92 4.67
N HIS A 206 -9.42 3.49 4.31
CA HIS A 206 -8.26 4.36 4.25
C HIS A 206 -8.01 4.81 2.80
N ILE A 207 -7.87 6.12 2.57
CA ILE A 207 -7.58 6.68 1.25
C ILE A 207 -6.17 7.28 1.25
N ASP A 208 -5.29 6.76 0.41
CA ASP A 208 -3.98 7.36 0.16
C ASP A 208 -4.00 8.10 -1.19
N GLN A 209 -3.79 9.41 -1.15
CA GLN A 209 -3.77 10.26 -2.33
C GLN A 209 -2.43 10.18 -3.05
N VAL A 210 -2.47 9.93 -4.35
CA VAL A 210 -1.30 10.04 -5.23
C VAL A 210 -1.39 11.32 -6.04
N ASP A 211 -0.45 12.22 -5.81
CA ASP A 211 -0.29 13.44 -6.59
C ASP A 211 1.14 13.50 -7.16
N ILE A 212 1.32 12.99 -8.38
CA ILE A 212 2.62 13.00 -9.05
C ILE A 212 3.05 14.44 -9.38
N THR A 213 2.08 15.33 -9.66
CA THR A 213 2.34 16.72 -10.03
C THR A 213 2.95 17.49 -8.86
N ALA A 214 2.41 17.33 -7.65
CA ALA A 214 2.97 17.95 -6.45
C ALA A 214 4.45 17.54 -6.21
N HIS A 215 4.82 16.29 -6.51
CA HIS A 215 6.21 15.85 -6.41
C HIS A 215 7.10 16.54 -7.46
N LEU A 216 6.62 16.74 -8.69
CA LEU A 216 7.36 17.49 -9.71
C LEU A 216 7.50 18.96 -9.36
N GLU A 217 6.45 19.60 -8.82
CA GLU A 217 6.49 20.99 -8.35
C GLU A 217 7.51 21.17 -7.21
N GLN A 218 7.58 20.21 -6.28
CA GLN A 218 8.60 20.20 -5.24
C GLN A 218 10.02 20.12 -5.82
N LEU A 219 10.24 19.28 -6.84
CA LEU A 219 11.53 19.21 -7.54
C LEU A 219 11.85 20.53 -8.24
N CYS A 220 10.87 21.17 -8.89
CA CYS A 220 11.02 22.49 -9.50
C CYS A 220 11.40 23.56 -8.46
N PHE A 221 10.76 23.55 -7.29
CA PHE A 221 11.10 24.44 -6.18
C PHE A 221 12.56 24.26 -5.75
N HIS A 222 13.02 23.02 -5.56
CA HIS A 222 14.42 22.75 -5.21
C HIS A 222 15.39 23.11 -6.34
N ALA A 223 15.04 22.84 -7.59
CA ALA A 223 15.90 23.19 -8.72
C ALA A 223 16.08 24.71 -8.90
N THR A 224 15.08 25.50 -8.54
CA THR A 224 15.09 26.97 -8.69
C THR A 224 15.58 27.70 -7.45
N ASN A 225 15.45 27.11 -6.27
CA ASN A 225 15.83 27.72 -4.98
C ASN A 225 16.97 27.00 -4.27
N ALA A 226 17.62 26.02 -4.92
CA ALA A 226 18.90 25.50 -4.47
C ALA A 226 19.90 26.67 -4.48
N ILE A 227 20.20 27.18 -3.29
CA ILE A 227 21.34 28.08 -3.09
C ILE A 227 22.60 27.26 -3.47
N PRO A 228 23.45 27.75 -4.37
CA PRO A 228 24.64 27.05 -4.82
C PRO A 228 25.61 26.72 -3.68
#